data_AF-A0A951WFM0-F1
#
_entry.id   AF-A0A951WFM0-F1
#
_cell.length_a   1.000
_cell.length_b   1.000
_cell.length_c   1.000
_cell.angle_alpha   90.00
_cell.angle_beta   90.00
_cell.angle_gamma   90.00
#
_symmetry.space_group_name_H-M   'P 1'
#
loop_
_entity.id
_entity.type
_entity.pdbx_description
1 polymer ?
#
loop_
_entity_poly.entity_id
_entity_poly.type
_entity_poly.pdbx_seq_one_letter_code
_entity_poly.pdbx_strand_id
1 'polypeptide(L)'
;MRSGLVQTEAIVLSKIKYSDSSNIISFYTKERGKINGLVKGARSMKSKTGLATDVMNIVQLFYYEKEGRELYTINSAELVFHPKETLSDLRMLAYSSAILELVKELTVPHEENERLYRGTDRILRLIEFKEEDPQLLFLRYFFFLLDESGVGIHCESCAACGCKIGDEVSVVEKDEPATGKGNSGSNEPASGKEGVGSKEPTTDTKVDNTYGGAIRFDSGYGILCEKCASEKRRGILISMELYGAIVCLITGKKLGKVEQKLLNDLVHILETYTRTHFETFKGLKALKILGDL
;
A
#
# COMPACT_ATOMS: atom_id res chain seq x y z
N MET A 1 -25.24 -27.58 13.91
CA MET A 1 -24.39 -28.13 12.83
C MET A 1 -23.05 -28.62 13.37
N ARG A 2 -22.34 -29.49 12.64
CA ARG A 2 -20.90 -29.74 12.87
C ARG A 2 -20.11 -28.53 12.36
N SER A 3 -19.20 -28.03 13.18
CA SER A 3 -18.25 -26.98 12.79
C SER A 3 -17.24 -27.57 11.83
N GLY A 4 -17.14 -27.02 10.62
CA GLY A 4 -16.10 -27.40 9.67
C GLY A 4 -14.73 -26.95 10.16
N LEU A 5 -13.70 -27.74 9.87
CA LEU A 5 -12.32 -27.28 9.97
C LEU A 5 -12.01 -26.47 8.71
N VAL A 6 -11.75 -25.18 8.87
CA VAL A 6 -11.35 -24.27 7.79
C VAL A 6 -9.83 -24.19 7.75
N GLN A 7 -9.27 -24.19 6.54
CA GLN A 7 -7.85 -23.99 6.25
C GLN A 7 -7.70 -22.72 5.39
N THR A 8 -6.84 -21.80 5.80
CA THR A 8 -6.57 -20.52 5.09
C THR A 8 -5.14 -20.04 5.38
N GLU A 9 -4.51 -19.33 4.46
CA GLU A 9 -3.23 -18.66 4.74
C GLU A 9 -3.50 -17.31 5.43
N ALA A 10 -2.68 -16.96 6.42
CA ALA A 10 -2.99 -15.88 7.36
C ALA A 10 -1.76 -15.10 7.81
N ILE A 11 -1.83 -13.78 7.73
CA ILE A 11 -0.83 -12.84 8.29
C ILE A 11 -1.24 -12.52 9.74
N VAL A 12 -0.32 -12.66 10.69
CA VAL A 12 -0.60 -12.39 12.11
C VAL A 12 -0.49 -10.88 12.40
N LEU A 13 -1.64 -10.21 12.56
CA LEU A 13 -1.71 -8.76 12.76
C LEU A 13 -1.38 -8.32 14.19
N SER A 14 -1.88 -9.04 15.20
CA SER A 14 -1.61 -8.71 16.61
C SER A 14 -1.92 -9.86 17.56
N LYS A 15 -1.26 -9.88 18.72
CA LYS A 15 -1.29 -10.96 19.72
C LYS A 15 -1.49 -10.34 21.10
N ILE A 16 -2.56 -10.70 21.81
CA ILE A 16 -2.88 -10.20 23.15
C ILE A 16 -3.02 -11.35 24.16
N LYS A 17 -2.53 -11.16 25.39
CA LYS A 17 -2.77 -12.10 26.48
C LYS A 17 -4.27 -12.16 26.77
N TYR A 18 -4.84 -13.36 26.80
CA TYR A 18 -6.24 -13.58 27.19
C TYR A 18 -6.36 -14.27 28.55
N SER A 19 -5.50 -15.26 28.81
CA SER A 19 -5.38 -15.91 30.11
C SER A 19 -3.91 -16.27 30.38
N ASP A 20 -3.62 -16.96 31.48
CA ASP A 20 -2.24 -17.39 31.77
C ASP A 20 -1.72 -18.45 30.78
N SER A 21 -2.61 -19.20 30.14
CA SER A 21 -2.28 -20.20 29.12
C SER A 21 -2.52 -19.74 27.68
N SER A 22 -3.43 -18.79 27.44
CA SER A 22 -4.02 -18.55 26.11
C SER A 22 -3.88 -17.11 25.65
N ASN A 23 -3.80 -16.92 24.34
CA ASN A 23 -3.77 -15.61 23.68
C ASN A 23 -4.98 -15.49 22.73
N ILE A 24 -5.50 -14.27 22.56
CA ILE A 24 -6.31 -13.92 21.39
C ILE A 24 -5.37 -13.33 20.35
N ILE A 25 -5.56 -13.73 19.10
CA ILE A 25 -4.70 -13.36 17.98
C ILE A 25 -5.59 -12.90 16.84
N SER A 26 -5.26 -11.74 16.28
CA SER A 26 -5.93 -11.18 15.11
C SER A 26 -5.15 -11.55 13.86
N PHE A 27 -5.86 -12.04 12.86
CA PHE A 27 -5.31 -12.54 11.59
C PHE A 27 -5.95 -11.77 10.44
N TYR A 28 -5.16 -11.44 9.42
CA TYR A 28 -5.69 -11.15 8.10
C TYR A 28 -5.52 -12.39 7.24
N THR A 29 -6.62 -12.96 6.79
CA THR A 29 -6.69 -14.23 6.09
C THR A 29 -7.00 -14.01 4.62
N LYS A 30 -6.51 -14.91 3.78
CA LYS A 30 -6.62 -14.80 2.33
C LYS A 30 -8.08 -14.93 1.84
N GLU A 31 -8.83 -15.88 2.40
CA GLU A 31 -10.20 -16.22 1.96
C GLU A 31 -11.31 -15.79 2.93
N ARG A 32 -10.99 -15.14 4.07
CA ARG A 32 -11.96 -14.78 5.12
C ARG A 32 -11.74 -13.40 5.74
N GLY A 33 -10.88 -12.57 5.14
CA GLY A 33 -10.62 -11.22 5.62
C GLY A 33 -9.99 -11.20 7.01
N LYS A 34 -10.32 -10.17 7.79
CA LYS A 34 -9.83 -10.02 9.17
C LYS A 34 -10.68 -10.84 10.14
N ILE A 35 -10.04 -11.74 10.90
CA ILE A 35 -10.68 -12.59 11.92
C ILE A 35 -9.91 -12.56 13.25
N ASN A 36 -10.57 -12.95 14.34
CA ASN A 36 -9.93 -13.14 15.64
C ASN A 36 -10.01 -14.61 16.09
N GLY A 37 -8.90 -15.13 16.63
CA GLY A 37 -8.77 -16.51 17.05
C GLY A 37 -8.24 -16.66 18.47
N LEU A 38 -8.90 -17.47 19.29
CA LEU A 38 -8.39 -17.93 20.58
C LEU A 38 -7.43 -19.11 20.34
N VAL A 39 -6.14 -18.90 20.66
CA VAL A 39 -5.14 -19.97 20.68
C VAL A 39 -4.94 -20.44 22.12
N LYS A 40 -5.44 -21.64 22.42
CA LYS A 40 -5.30 -22.27 23.75
C LYS A 40 -3.87 -22.78 23.95
N GLY A 41 -3.31 -22.59 25.14
CA GLY A 41 -1.94 -23.02 25.44
C GLY A 41 -0.84 -22.24 24.70
N ALA A 42 -1.18 -21.16 23.98
CA ALA A 42 -0.25 -20.33 23.20
C ALA A 42 0.94 -19.78 23.99
N ARG A 43 0.82 -19.70 25.33
CA ARG A 43 1.83 -19.15 26.23
C ARG A 43 2.85 -20.18 26.72
N SER A 44 2.67 -21.46 26.38
CA SER A 44 3.66 -22.51 26.66
C SER A 44 4.77 -22.49 25.60
N MET A 45 6.04 -22.51 26.03
CA MET A 45 7.19 -22.69 25.13
C MET A 45 7.16 -24.01 24.33
N LYS A 46 6.31 -24.98 24.71
CA LYS A 46 6.09 -26.23 23.98
C LYS A 46 4.99 -26.14 22.92
N SER A 47 4.28 -25.00 22.83
CA SER A 47 3.15 -24.82 21.92
C SER A 47 3.62 -24.43 20.52
N LYS A 48 3.63 -25.40 19.58
CA LYS A 48 3.95 -25.14 18.17
C LYS A 48 3.08 -24.03 17.58
N THR A 49 1.76 -24.12 17.79
CA THR A 49 0.80 -23.07 17.38
C THR A 49 1.13 -21.73 18.03
N GLY A 50 1.44 -21.71 19.34
CA GLY A 50 1.76 -20.48 20.07
C GLY A 50 2.99 -19.74 19.55
N LEU A 51 4.01 -20.49 19.12
CA LEU A 51 5.24 -19.98 18.50
C LEU A 51 5.06 -19.60 17.02
N ALA A 52 4.28 -20.38 16.25
CA ALA A 52 3.98 -20.04 14.86
C ALA A 52 3.20 -18.72 14.75
N THR A 53 2.31 -18.43 15.71
CA THR A 53 1.47 -17.23 15.71
C THR A 53 2.11 -16.04 16.44
N ASP A 54 3.37 -15.70 16.16
CA ASP A 54 3.95 -14.39 16.52
C ASP A 54 3.62 -13.33 15.45
N VAL A 55 3.64 -12.06 15.83
CA VAL A 55 3.22 -10.94 14.96
C VAL A 55 4.14 -10.84 13.75
N MET A 56 3.58 -10.47 12.59
CA MET A 56 4.21 -10.49 11.25
C MET A 56 4.49 -11.87 10.66
N ASN A 57 4.40 -12.97 11.41
CA ASN A 57 4.49 -14.30 10.80
C ASN A 57 3.31 -14.51 9.83
N ILE A 58 3.56 -15.32 8.80
CA ILE A 58 2.53 -15.85 7.92
C ILE A 58 2.40 -17.34 8.23
N VAL A 59 1.17 -17.79 8.40
CA VAL A 59 0.85 -19.16 8.84
C VAL A 59 -0.23 -19.77 7.96
N GLN A 60 -0.13 -21.09 7.76
CA GLN A 60 -1.28 -21.89 7.37
C GLN A 60 -2.12 -22.09 8.63
N LEU A 61 -3.28 -21.44 8.70
CA LEU A 61 -4.18 -21.45 9.85
C LEU A 61 -5.25 -22.53 9.68
N PHE A 62 -5.48 -23.31 10.73
CA PHE A 62 -6.56 -24.28 10.82
C PHE A 62 -7.47 -23.92 11.99
N TYR A 63 -8.76 -23.67 11.74
CA TYR A 63 -9.68 -23.22 12.78
C TYR A 63 -11.11 -23.74 12.62
N TYR A 64 -11.86 -23.70 13.72
CA TYR A 64 -13.25 -24.15 13.77
C TYR A 64 -14.22 -22.99 13.57
N GLU A 65 -14.88 -22.96 12.40
CA GLU A 65 -15.89 -21.97 12.07
C GLU A 65 -17.26 -22.35 12.66
N LYS A 66 -17.90 -21.40 13.34
CA LYS A 66 -19.24 -21.53 13.91
C LYS A 66 -20.00 -20.23 13.67
N GLU A 67 -21.19 -20.35 13.10
CA GLU A 67 -22.12 -19.23 12.87
C GLU A 67 -22.32 -18.40 14.15
N GLY A 68 -22.40 -17.08 13.99
CA GLY A 68 -22.65 -16.14 15.09
C GLY A 68 -21.49 -15.96 16.08
N ARG A 69 -20.23 -16.24 15.69
CA ARG A 69 -19.05 -16.00 16.53
C ARG A 69 -17.95 -15.23 15.81
N GLU A 70 -17.57 -14.10 16.38
CA GLU A 70 -16.43 -13.28 15.93
C GLU A 70 -15.07 -13.77 16.48
N LEU A 71 -15.09 -14.63 17.51
CA LEU A 71 -13.90 -15.24 18.10
C LEU A 71 -13.89 -16.75 17.84
N TYR A 72 -13.07 -17.18 16.89
CA TYR A 72 -12.90 -18.58 16.52
C TYR A 72 -11.99 -19.33 17.49
N THR A 73 -12.10 -20.66 17.51
CA THR A 73 -11.10 -21.51 18.19
C THR A 73 -10.10 -22.00 17.16
N ILE A 74 -8.84 -21.61 17.31
CA ILE A 74 -7.75 -22.10 16.46
C ILE A 74 -7.44 -23.54 16.86
N ASN A 75 -7.37 -24.44 15.87
CA ASN A 75 -6.94 -25.82 16.03
C ASN A 75 -5.41 -25.88 16.03
N SER A 76 -4.81 -25.43 14.93
CA SER A 76 -3.37 -25.37 14.73
C SER A 76 -3.00 -24.20 13.82
N ALA A 77 -1.71 -23.89 13.79
CA ALA A 77 -1.11 -22.96 12.85
C ALA A 77 0.28 -23.49 12.52
N GLU A 78 0.59 -23.56 11.23
CA GLU A 78 1.88 -24.00 10.71
C GLU A 78 2.61 -22.81 10.10
N LEU A 79 3.88 -22.62 10.46
CA LEU A 79 4.66 -21.45 10.03
C LEU A 79 5.00 -21.57 8.53
N VAL A 80 4.53 -20.60 7.74
CA VAL A 80 4.82 -20.48 6.29
C VAL A 80 5.99 -19.52 6.07
N PHE A 81 6.02 -18.40 6.80
CA PHE A 81 7.08 -17.40 6.69
C PHE A 81 7.29 -16.66 8.02
N HIS A 82 8.55 -16.39 8.33
CA HIS A 82 9.00 -15.64 9.49
C HIS A 82 9.98 -14.54 9.02
N PRO A 83 9.65 -13.25 9.21
CA PRO A 83 10.44 -12.14 8.67
C PRO A 83 11.60 -11.80 9.62
N LYS A 84 12.63 -12.64 9.60
CA LYS A 84 13.78 -12.61 10.52
C LYS A 84 14.54 -11.29 10.41
N GLU A 85 14.85 -10.86 9.19
CA GLU A 85 15.63 -9.64 8.96
C GLU A 85 14.85 -8.41 9.39
N THR A 86 13.55 -8.38 9.08
CA THR A 86 12.59 -7.32 9.49
C THR A 86 12.50 -7.18 11.00
N LEU A 87 12.50 -8.29 11.74
CA LEU A 87 12.47 -8.27 13.20
C LEU A 87 13.82 -7.84 13.83
N SER A 88 14.90 -7.79 13.05
CA SER A 88 16.25 -7.41 13.51
C SER A 88 16.65 -5.96 13.16
N ASP A 89 15.97 -5.32 12.22
CA ASP A 89 16.21 -3.92 11.82
C ASP A 89 15.05 -3.01 12.27
N LEU A 90 15.38 -1.91 12.96
CA LEU A 90 14.39 -1.02 13.56
C LEU A 90 13.50 -0.30 12.53
N ARG A 91 14.05 0.09 11.36
CA ARG A 91 13.28 0.75 10.30
C ARG A 91 12.33 -0.25 9.64
N MET A 92 12.84 -1.43 9.30
CA MET A 92 12.04 -2.51 8.70
C MET A 92 10.91 -2.94 9.65
N LEU A 93 11.20 -3.11 10.94
CA LEU A 93 10.22 -3.41 11.99
C LEU A 93 9.13 -2.33 12.10
N ALA A 94 9.51 -1.05 12.13
CA ALA A 94 8.56 0.05 12.28
C ALA A 94 7.61 0.17 11.07
N TYR A 95 8.15 0.13 9.84
CA TYR A 95 7.34 0.22 8.63
C TYR A 95 6.45 -1.01 8.40
N SER A 96 6.94 -2.22 8.72
CA SER A 96 6.12 -3.44 8.69
C SER A 96 5.03 -3.42 9.77
N SER A 97 5.33 -2.90 10.97
CA SER A 97 4.34 -2.69 12.02
C SER A 97 3.26 -1.69 11.59
N ALA A 98 3.64 -0.63 10.86
CA ALA A 98 2.69 0.35 10.33
C ALA A 98 1.80 -0.25 9.23
N ILE A 99 2.32 -1.14 8.36
CA ILE A 99 1.53 -1.92 7.40
C ILE A 99 0.48 -2.78 8.13
N LEU A 100 0.89 -3.49 9.18
CA LEU A 100 -0.03 -4.30 10.01
C LEU A 100 -1.07 -3.45 10.75
N GLU A 101 -0.68 -2.28 11.25
CA GLU A 101 -1.59 -1.32 11.90
C GLU A 101 -2.63 -0.78 10.91
N LEU A 102 -2.21 -0.40 9.70
CA LEU A 102 -3.10 0.00 8.61
C LEU A 102 -4.11 -1.10 8.23
N VAL A 103 -3.65 -2.33 7.98
CA VAL A 103 -4.55 -3.46 7.70
C VAL A 103 -5.52 -3.69 8.85
N LYS A 104 -5.05 -3.59 10.10
CA LYS A 104 -5.87 -3.80 11.29
C LYS A 104 -6.91 -2.70 11.50
N GLU A 105 -6.60 -1.43 11.23
CA GLU A 105 -7.53 -0.31 11.46
C GLU A 105 -8.48 -0.05 10.28
N LEU A 106 -8.08 -0.30 9.03
CA LEU A 106 -8.85 0.10 7.84
C LEU A 106 -9.71 -1.03 7.21
N THR A 107 -9.38 -2.31 7.41
CA THR A 107 -10.20 -3.42 6.86
C THR A 107 -11.48 -3.67 7.68
N VAL A 108 -12.54 -4.16 7.05
CA VAL A 108 -13.73 -4.65 7.75
C VAL A 108 -13.52 -6.10 8.23
N PRO A 109 -13.97 -6.49 9.44
CA PRO A 109 -13.98 -7.89 9.87
C PRO A 109 -14.76 -8.78 8.90
N HIS A 110 -14.25 -9.98 8.62
CA HIS A 110 -14.86 -11.00 7.76
C HIS A 110 -15.05 -10.61 6.27
N GLU A 111 -14.60 -9.43 5.82
CA GLU A 111 -14.65 -9.04 4.40
C GLU A 111 -13.45 -9.60 3.63
N GLU A 112 -13.73 -10.46 2.65
CA GLU A 112 -12.71 -11.09 1.81
C GLU A 112 -12.17 -10.10 0.77
N ASN A 113 -10.85 -9.88 0.78
CA ASN A 113 -10.14 -9.22 -0.31
C ASN A 113 -8.79 -9.92 -0.55
N GLU A 114 -8.78 -10.85 -1.51
CA GLU A 114 -7.56 -11.59 -1.88
C GLU A 114 -6.48 -10.69 -2.50
N ARG A 115 -6.86 -9.61 -3.20
CA ARG A 115 -5.92 -8.66 -3.82
C ARG A 115 -5.15 -7.90 -2.74
N LEU A 116 -5.86 -7.37 -1.75
CA LEU A 116 -5.27 -6.74 -0.57
C LEU A 116 -4.37 -7.73 0.19
N TYR A 117 -4.85 -8.95 0.49
CA TYR A 117 -4.03 -9.97 1.16
C TYR A 117 -2.70 -10.23 0.44
N ARG A 118 -2.75 -10.45 -0.88
CA ARG A 118 -1.54 -10.69 -1.70
C ARG A 118 -0.64 -9.46 -1.75
N GLY A 119 -1.20 -8.26 -1.73
CA GLY A 119 -0.44 -7.02 -1.61
C GLY A 119 0.28 -6.89 -0.27
N THR A 120 -0.38 -7.25 0.84
CA THR A 120 0.21 -7.24 2.19
C THR A 120 1.33 -8.27 2.32
N ASP A 121 1.12 -9.52 1.88
CA ASP A 121 2.17 -10.55 1.85
C ASP A 121 3.37 -10.10 1.01
N ARG A 122 3.10 -9.61 -0.22
CA ARG A 122 4.14 -9.14 -1.13
C ARG A 122 4.98 -8.01 -0.53
N ILE A 123 4.35 -6.97 0.06
CA ILE A 123 5.13 -5.83 0.57
C ILE A 123 5.98 -6.22 1.78
N LEU A 124 5.48 -7.09 2.67
CA LEU A 124 6.24 -7.58 3.81
C LEU A 124 7.46 -8.41 3.37
N ARG A 125 7.34 -9.19 2.29
CA ARG A 125 8.47 -9.89 1.66
C ARG A 125 9.47 -8.94 0.99
N LEU A 126 9.00 -7.90 0.28
CA LEU A 126 9.89 -6.90 -0.32
C LEU A 126 10.70 -6.14 0.74
N ILE A 127 10.11 -5.87 1.91
CA ILE A 127 10.81 -5.32 3.07
C ILE A 127 11.84 -6.35 3.58
N GLU A 128 11.43 -7.58 3.90
CA GLU A 128 12.35 -8.64 4.40
C GLU A 128 13.59 -8.83 3.52
N PHE A 129 13.39 -8.91 2.20
CA PHE A 129 14.46 -9.10 1.22
C PHE A 129 15.21 -7.82 0.84
N LYS A 130 14.83 -6.66 1.41
CA LYS A 130 15.52 -5.37 1.28
C LYS A 130 15.60 -4.87 -0.17
N GLU A 131 14.53 -5.10 -0.94
CA GLU A 131 14.44 -4.81 -2.38
C GLU A 131 14.33 -3.31 -2.71
N GLU A 132 13.81 -2.50 -1.79
CA GLU A 132 13.73 -1.03 -1.85
C GLU A 132 13.76 -0.50 -0.39
N ASP A 133 13.95 0.80 -0.17
CA ASP A 133 13.91 1.39 1.17
C ASP A 133 12.53 1.12 1.83
N PRO A 134 12.48 0.67 3.11
CA PRO A 134 11.22 0.26 3.74
C PRO A 134 10.20 1.40 3.90
N GLN A 135 10.62 2.67 3.92
CA GLN A 135 9.69 3.80 3.90
C GLN A 135 9.02 3.96 2.54
N LEU A 136 9.75 3.75 1.44
CA LEU A 136 9.18 3.79 0.09
C LEU A 136 8.21 2.64 -0.12
N LEU A 137 8.58 1.42 0.30
CA LEU A 137 7.69 0.26 0.27
C LEU A 137 6.42 0.49 1.10
N PHE A 138 6.56 1.04 2.31
CA PHE A 138 5.43 1.45 3.15
C PHE A 138 4.53 2.48 2.44
N LEU A 139 5.10 3.53 1.84
CA LEU A 139 4.34 4.57 1.14
C LEU A 139 3.59 4.02 -0.08
N ARG A 140 4.23 3.18 -0.90
CA ARG A 140 3.57 2.45 -2.01
C ARG A 140 2.39 1.62 -1.50
N TYR A 141 2.58 0.89 -0.40
CA TYR A 141 1.53 0.08 0.19
C TYR A 141 0.39 0.92 0.78
N PHE A 142 0.68 2.07 1.38
CA PHE A 142 -0.35 2.96 1.93
C PHE A 142 -1.26 3.50 0.83
N PHE A 143 -0.70 3.93 -0.32
CA PHE A 143 -1.51 4.26 -1.50
C PHE A 143 -2.33 3.08 -2.02
N PHE A 144 -1.72 1.90 -2.15
CA PHE A 144 -2.40 0.68 -2.59
C PHE A 144 -3.57 0.30 -1.66
N LEU A 145 -3.40 0.36 -0.34
CA LEU A 145 -4.46 0.05 0.62
C LEU A 145 -5.62 1.07 0.54
N LEU A 146 -5.33 2.35 0.32
CA LEU A 146 -6.39 3.37 0.15
C LEU A 146 -7.22 3.11 -1.12
N ASP A 147 -6.57 2.68 -2.22
CA ASP A 147 -7.23 2.23 -3.46
C ASP A 147 -8.10 0.99 -3.22
N GLU A 148 -7.55 -0.06 -2.58
CA GLU A 148 -8.29 -1.27 -2.19
C GLU A 148 -9.45 -1.02 -1.22
N SER A 149 -9.41 0.10 -0.48
CA SER A 149 -10.47 0.51 0.45
C SER A 149 -11.51 1.44 -0.20
N GLY A 150 -11.44 1.69 -1.51
CA GLY A 150 -12.38 2.54 -2.25
C GLY A 150 -12.22 4.04 -2.04
N VAL A 151 -11.12 4.48 -1.43
CA VAL A 151 -10.77 5.90 -1.18
C VAL A 151 -9.38 6.23 -1.74
N GLY A 152 -9.08 5.72 -2.94
CA GLY A 152 -7.83 5.96 -3.64
C GLY A 152 -7.63 7.44 -3.97
N ILE A 153 -6.38 7.92 -3.83
CA ILE A 153 -6.00 9.27 -4.22
C ILE A 153 -5.68 9.27 -5.72
N HIS A 154 -6.55 9.88 -6.53
CA HIS A 154 -6.27 10.08 -7.95
C HIS A 154 -5.32 11.28 -8.16
N CYS A 155 -4.26 11.09 -8.95
CA CYS A 155 -3.23 12.11 -9.16
C CYS A 155 -3.19 12.72 -10.58
N GLU A 156 -3.77 12.06 -11.58
CA GLU A 156 -3.76 12.51 -12.99
C GLU A 156 -4.79 13.60 -13.29
N SER A 157 -5.80 13.77 -12.42
CA SER A 157 -6.89 14.72 -12.61
C SER A 157 -7.33 15.39 -11.31
N CYS A 158 -7.89 16.59 -11.42
CA CYS A 158 -8.43 17.32 -10.29
C CYS A 158 -9.71 16.65 -9.76
N ALA A 159 -9.70 16.23 -8.50
CA ALA A 159 -10.83 15.58 -7.85
C ALA A 159 -12.12 16.44 -7.74
N ALA A 160 -12.05 17.75 -8.04
CA ALA A 160 -13.20 18.65 -8.01
C ALA A 160 -13.82 18.93 -9.39
N CYS A 161 -13.09 18.79 -10.50
CA CYS A 161 -13.55 19.17 -11.84
C CYS A 161 -13.10 18.26 -12.99
N GLY A 162 -12.25 17.26 -12.72
CA GLY A 162 -11.77 16.31 -13.72
C GLY A 162 -10.77 16.86 -14.75
N CYS A 163 -10.33 18.12 -14.66
CA CYS A 163 -9.26 18.62 -15.54
C CYS A 163 -7.96 17.85 -15.28
N LYS A 164 -7.13 17.67 -16.31
CA LYS A 164 -5.82 17.02 -16.14
C LYS A 164 -4.90 17.89 -15.29
N ILE A 165 -4.12 17.25 -14.43
CA ILE A 165 -3.08 17.89 -13.62
C ILE A 165 -1.73 17.41 -14.15
N GLY A 166 -0.86 18.37 -14.50
CA GLY A 166 0.55 18.12 -14.86
C GLY A 166 0.76 17.21 -16.08
N ASP A 167 0.80 17.80 -17.28
CA ASP A 167 1.62 17.20 -18.34
C ASP A 167 3.11 17.45 -17.98
N GLU A 168 3.98 16.46 -18.23
CA GLU A 168 5.43 16.46 -17.94
C GLU A 168 5.87 16.40 -16.44
N VAL A 169 5.54 15.31 -15.74
CA VAL A 169 6.45 14.82 -14.67
C VAL A 169 7.58 14.02 -15.31
N SER A 170 8.67 14.71 -15.66
CA SER A 170 9.93 14.07 -16.03
C SER A 170 10.55 13.41 -14.78
N VAL A 171 10.20 12.14 -14.54
CA VAL A 171 10.85 11.33 -13.52
C VAL A 171 12.32 11.26 -13.90
N VAL A 172 13.20 11.85 -13.08
CA VAL A 172 14.62 11.94 -13.42
C VAL A 172 15.29 10.57 -13.22
N GLU A 173 15.21 9.73 -14.25
CA GLU A 173 16.10 8.59 -14.43
C GLU A 173 17.52 9.14 -14.59
N LYS A 174 18.25 9.25 -13.47
CA LYS A 174 19.71 9.40 -13.51
C LYS A 174 20.30 8.04 -13.81
N ASP A 175 20.42 7.74 -15.10
CA ASP A 175 21.19 6.61 -15.58
C ASP A 175 22.59 6.63 -14.95
N GLU A 176 22.99 5.53 -14.32
CA GLU A 176 24.40 5.27 -14.07
C GLU A 176 25.09 4.98 -15.41
N PRO A 177 26.32 5.46 -15.63
CA PRO A 177 26.93 5.43 -16.95
C PRO A 177 27.19 4.00 -17.41
N ALA A 178 26.51 3.61 -18.50
CA ALA A 178 26.73 2.33 -19.16
C ALA A 178 28.20 2.15 -19.57
N THR A 179 28.88 1.16 -19.01
CA THR A 179 30.22 0.76 -19.42
C THR A 179 30.15 0.05 -20.77
N GLY A 180 30.30 0.83 -21.84
CA GLY A 180 30.12 0.36 -23.20
C GLY A 180 31.15 -0.69 -23.65
N LYS A 181 30.65 -1.74 -24.30
CA LYS A 181 31.34 -2.50 -25.37
C LYS A 181 30.30 -2.83 -26.43
N GLY A 182 30.46 -2.28 -27.63
CA GLY A 182 29.53 -2.52 -28.73
C GLY A 182 29.93 -3.72 -29.60
N ASN A 183 29.08 -4.05 -30.57
CA ASN A 183 29.57 -4.35 -31.92
C ASN A 183 28.50 -4.05 -32.99
N SER A 184 28.96 -3.89 -34.23
CA SER A 184 28.19 -3.56 -35.44
C SER A 184 27.65 -4.80 -36.18
N GLY A 185 26.61 -4.65 -37.02
CA GLY A 185 26.13 -5.74 -37.90
C GLY A 185 24.81 -5.50 -38.63
N SER A 186 24.86 -4.78 -39.76
CA SER A 186 23.85 -4.64 -40.84
C SER A 186 23.08 -5.94 -41.21
N ASN A 187 21.81 -5.94 -41.65
CA ASN A 187 21.33 -5.40 -42.94
C ASN A 187 19.79 -5.43 -43.13
N GLU A 188 19.30 -4.61 -44.07
CA GLU A 188 17.92 -4.54 -44.65
C GLU A 188 17.75 -5.54 -45.85
N PRO A 189 16.61 -5.70 -46.61
CA PRO A 189 15.68 -4.63 -47.07
C PRO A 189 14.15 -4.91 -47.32
N ALA A 190 13.39 -3.81 -47.28
CA ALA A 190 12.31 -3.32 -48.17
C ALA A 190 11.22 -4.20 -48.86
N SER A 191 9.94 -3.78 -48.71
CA SER A 191 8.97 -3.37 -49.78
C SER A 191 7.51 -3.39 -49.26
N GLY A 192 6.55 -2.54 -49.66
CA GLY A 192 6.56 -1.26 -50.41
C GLY A 192 5.12 -0.80 -50.78
N LYS A 193 4.90 0.49 -51.11
CA LYS A 193 3.77 1.10 -51.89
C LYS A 193 2.32 0.87 -51.38
N GLU A 194 1.24 1.64 -51.66
CA GLU A 194 0.86 2.99 -52.15
C GLU A 194 -0.68 3.09 -51.90
N GLY A 195 -1.41 4.22 -51.81
CA GLY A 195 -1.14 5.67 -51.92
C GLY A 195 -2.48 6.47 -51.92
N VAL A 196 -2.44 7.80 -52.12
CA VAL A 196 -3.59 8.74 -52.31
C VAL A 196 -4.44 9.09 -51.07
N GLY A 197 -4.84 10.36 -50.95
CA GLY A 197 -5.78 10.87 -49.94
C GLY A 197 -6.66 12.01 -50.47
N SER A 198 -7.55 12.54 -49.62
CA SER A 198 -8.40 13.70 -49.90
C SER A 198 -8.75 14.45 -48.61
N LYS A 199 -8.82 15.78 -48.67
CA LYS A 199 -8.86 16.69 -47.51
C LYS A 199 -10.27 16.96 -46.97
N GLU A 200 -10.36 17.11 -45.64
CA GLU A 200 -11.13 18.13 -44.87
C GLU A 200 -12.67 18.22 -45.03
N PRO A 201 -13.44 18.66 -43.99
CA PRO A 201 -13.06 19.69 -43.03
C PRO A 201 -13.11 19.37 -41.53
N THR A 202 -12.27 20.13 -40.84
CA THR A 202 -12.11 20.35 -39.41
C THR A 202 -13.38 20.69 -38.63
N THR A 203 -13.59 20.00 -37.50
CA THR A 203 -13.94 20.66 -36.21
C THR A 203 -13.22 19.93 -35.07
N ASP A 204 -11.89 20.06 -35.02
CA ASP A 204 -11.09 19.65 -33.86
C ASP A 204 -11.35 20.62 -32.69
N THR A 205 -12.36 20.32 -31.87
CA THR A 205 -12.46 20.94 -30.54
C THR A 205 -11.58 20.17 -29.57
N LYS A 206 -10.26 20.22 -29.78
CA LYS A 206 -9.29 19.84 -28.74
C LYS A 206 -9.41 20.85 -27.60
N VAL A 207 -10.17 20.50 -26.57
CA VAL A 207 -10.13 21.21 -25.30
C VAL A 207 -8.85 20.79 -24.59
N ASP A 208 -7.76 21.52 -24.82
CA ASP A 208 -6.51 21.39 -24.06
C ASP A 208 -6.78 21.83 -22.61
N ASN A 209 -7.29 20.88 -21.82
CA ASN A 209 -7.76 21.08 -20.45
C ASN A 209 -6.68 20.67 -19.42
N THR A 210 -5.42 20.92 -19.75
CA THR A 210 -4.25 20.67 -18.89
C THR A 210 -4.00 21.89 -18.00
N TYR A 211 -4.01 21.69 -16.68
CA TYR A 211 -3.73 22.75 -15.73
C TYR A 211 -2.23 22.77 -15.36
N GLY A 212 -1.49 23.76 -15.88
CA GLY A 212 -0.09 24.05 -15.54
C GLY A 212 0.09 24.97 -14.32
N GLY A 213 -0.93 25.07 -13.46
CA GLY A 213 -0.94 25.94 -12.27
C GLY A 213 -0.53 25.22 -10.98
N ALA A 214 -0.58 25.94 -9.86
CA ALA A 214 -0.20 25.41 -8.55
C ALA A 214 -1.07 24.21 -8.11
N ILE A 215 -0.43 23.11 -7.74
CA ILE A 215 -1.12 21.89 -7.29
C ILE A 215 -1.38 21.94 -5.79
N ARG A 216 -2.60 21.60 -5.36
CA ARG A 216 -2.99 21.59 -3.95
C ARG A 216 -3.55 20.23 -3.53
N PHE A 217 -3.34 19.88 -2.26
CA PHE A 217 -3.87 18.66 -1.65
C PHE A 217 -4.91 19.00 -0.59
N ASP A 218 -6.13 18.47 -0.70
CA ASP A 218 -7.18 18.59 0.31
C ASP A 218 -7.47 17.23 0.95
N SER A 219 -7.55 17.16 2.27
CA SER A 219 -7.65 15.87 2.98
C SER A 219 -8.99 15.15 2.80
N GLY A 220 -10.02 15.80 2.25
CA GLY A 220 -11.32 15.16 1.94
C GLY A 220 -11.59 14.90 0.46
N TYR A 221 -10.69 15.34 -0.45
CA TYR A 221 -10.88 15.20 -1.91
C TYR A 221 -9.62 14.70 -2.64
N GLY A 222 -8.43 14.80 -2.04
CA GLY A 222 -7.17 14.51 -2.72
C GLY A 222 -6.64 15.69 -3.52
N ILE A 223 -6.20 15.45 -4.76
CA ILE A 223 -5.45 16.43 -5.55
C ILE A 223 -6.38 17.40 -6.28
N LEU A 224 -6.08 18.70 -6.16
CA LEU A 224 -6.85 19.81 -6.72
C LEU A 224 -5.98 20.72 -7.60
N CYS A 225 -6.54 21.20 -8.71
CA CYS A 225 -5.96 22.29 -9.47
C CYS A 225 -6.14 23.64 -8.75
N GLU A 226 -5.26 24.60 -9.05
CA GLU A 226 -5.21 25.93 -8.43
C GLU A 226 -6.56 26.64 -8.38
N LYS A 227 -7.33 26.58 -9.49
CA LYS A 227 -8.64 27.22 -9.61
C LYS A 227 -9.65 26.64 -8.62
N CYS A 228 -9.90 25.32 -8.65
CA CYS A 228 -10.89 24.70 -7.79
C CYS A 228 -10.53 24.79 -6.30
N ALA A 229 -9.22 24.77 -5.98
CA ALA A 229 -8.75 24.95 -4.62
C ALA A 229 -8.92 26.40 -4.14
N SER A 230 -8.67 27.40 -4.99
CA SER A 230 -8.89 28.82 -4.70
C SER A 230 -10.38 29.16 -4.55
N GLU A 231 -11.23 28.68 -5.47
CA GLU A 231 -12.69 28.86 -5.44
C GLU A 231 -13.32 28.27 -4.17
N LYS A 232 -12.88 27.08 -3.76
CA LYS A 232 -13.39 26.40 -2.55
C LYS A 232 -12.65 26.79 -1.26
N ARG A 233 -11.59 27.63 -1.34
CA ARG A 233 -10.64 27.95 -0.25
C ARG A 233 -10.14 26.70 0.49
N ARG A 234 -9.64 25.72 -0.27
CA ARG A 234 -9.33 24.36 0.19
C ARG A 234 -7.91 23.91 -0.14
N GLY A 235 -7.45 22.89 0.60
CA GLY A 235 -6.17 22.23 0.44
C GLY A 235 -4.91 23.05 0.75
N ILE A 236 -3.83 22.33 1.09
CA ILE A 236 -2.47 22.87 1.22
C ILE A 236 -1.77 22.93 -0.14
N LEU A 237 -0.83 23.87 -0.32
CA LEU A 237 0.04 23.88 -1.50
C LEU A 237 1.06 22.74 -1.38
N ILE A 238 1.23 21.93 -2.42
CA ILE A 238 2.28 20.90 -2.48
C ILE A 238 3.33 21.27 -3.54
N SER A 239 4.59 20.90 -3.30
CA SER A 239 5.66 21.13 -4.29
C SER A 239 5.52 20.17 -5.48
N MET A 240 6.08 20.55 -6.63
CA MET A 240 6.14 19.67 -7.80
C MET A 240 6.93 18.39 -7.55
N GLU A 241 7.93 18.43 -6.67
CA GLU A 241 8.68 17.24 -6.24
C GLU A 241 7.80 16.28 -5.44
N LEU A 242 6.99 16.81 -4.50
CA LEU A 242 6.07 16.01 -3.69
C LEU A 242 4.94 15.42 -4.55
N TYR A 243 4.40 16.22 -5.47
CA TYR A 243 3.44 15.74 -6.47
C TYR A 243 4.05 14.65 -7.36
N GLY A 244 5.27 14.85 -7.87
CA GLY A 244 5.99 13.85 -8.67
C GLY A 244 6.25 12.56 -7.90
N ALA A 245 6.58 12.64 -6.61
CA ALA A 245 6.72 11.48 -5.74
C ALA A 245 5.40 10.72 -5.59
N ILE A 246 4.28 11.43 -5.34
CA ILE A 246 2.93 10.85 -5.28
C ILE A 246 2.59 10.10 -6.58
N VAL A 247 2.80 10.73 -7.73
CA VAL A 247 2.59 10.12 -9.06
C VAL A 247 3.43 8.87 -9.24
N CYS A 248 4.73 8.88 -8.88
CA CYS A 248 5.60 7.72 -9.02
C CYS A 248 5.20 6.56 -8.10
N LEU A 249 4.78 6.86 -6.87
CA LEU A 249 4.37 5.86 -5.89
C LEU A 249 3.07 5.17 -6.30
N ILE A 250 2.07 5.94 -6.75
CA ILE A 250 0.78 5.43 -7.26
C ILE A 250 0.96 4.62 -8.55
N THR A 251 1.73 5.14 -9.51
CA THR A 251 1.91 4.49 -10.82
C THR A 251 2.94 3.34 -10.81
N GLY A 252 3.51 3.00 -9.65
CA GLY A 252 4.50 1.93 -9.51
C GLY A 252 5.86 2.22 -10.15
N LYS A 253 6.12 3.47 -10.58
CA LYS A 253 7.41 3.87 -11.15
C LYS A 253 8.49 3.90 -10.07
N LYS A 254 9.75 3.74 -10.49
CA LYS A 254 10.91 3.96 -9.60
C LYS A 254 10.93 5.42 -9.17
N LEU A 255 11.09 5.64 -7.86
CA LEU A 255 11.30 6.98 -7.33
C LEU A 255 12.82 7.20 -7.23
N GLY A 256 13.29 8.39 -7.66
CA GLY A 256 14.69 8.76 -7.55
C GLY A 256 15.12 9.02 -6.10
N LYS A 257 16.31 9.59 -5.91
CA LYS A 257 16.69 10.11 -4.58
C LYS A 257 15.75 11.26 -4.19
N VAL A 258 15.11 11.12 -3.05
CA VAL A 258 14.14 12.06 -2.49
C VAL A 258 14.56 12.43 -1.07
N GLU A 259 14.34 13.69 -0.69
CA GLU A 259 14.68 14.16 0.65
C GLU A 259 13.81 13.49 1.73
N GLN A 260 14.44 13.13 2.85
CA GLN A 260 13.74 12.52 4.00
C GLN A 260 12.55 13.38 4.47
N LYS A 261 12.69 14.71 4.42
CA LYS A 261 11.60 15.64 4.76
C LYS A 261 10.38 15.44 3.88
N LEU A 262 10.55 15.31 2.57
CA LEU A 262 9.45 15.13 1.61
C LEU A 262 8.74 13.79 1.84
N LEU A 263 9.49 12.72 2.17
CA LEU A 263 8.89 11.43 2.56
C LEU A 263 8.08 11.55 3.86
N ASN A 264 8.54 12.34 4.83
CA ASN A 264 7.81 12.58 6.08
C ASN A 264 6.55 13.44 5.85
N ASP A 265 6.66 14.52 5.07
CA ASP A 265 5.53 15.36 4.64
C ASP A 265 4.45 14.50 3.96
N LEU A 266 4.86 13.50 3.16
CA LEU A 266 3.95 12.56 2.52
C LEU A 266 3.26 11.59 3.50
N VAL A 267 3.96 11.09 4.52
CA VAL A 267 3.35 10.30 5.61
C VAL A 267 2.27 11.13 6.32
N HIS A 268 2.55 12.38 6.66
CA HIS A 268 1.59 13.30 7.30
C HIS A 268 0.35 13.58 6.44
N ILE A 269 0.55 13.77 5.14
CA ILE A 269 -0.52 13.94 4.15
C ILE A 269 -1.42 12.70 4.13
N LEU A 270 -0.83 11.50 4.02
CA LEU A 270 -1.58 10.25 3.97
C LEU A 270 -2.32 9.96 5.28
N GLU A 271 -1.70 10.20 6.44
CA GLU A 271 -2.39 10.09 7.73
C GLU A 271 -3.58 11.04 7.84
N THR A 272 -3.41 12.30 7.41
CA THR A 272 -4.45 13.33 7.51
C THR A 272 -5.61 13.05 6.57
N TYR A 273 -5.32 12.57 5.36
CA TYR A 273 -6.31 12.06 4.43
C TYR A 273 -7.06 10.86 5.01
N THR A 274 -6.33 9.82 5.46
CA THR A 274 -6.92 8.61 6.05
C THR A 274 -7.81 8.94 7.25
N ARG A 275 -7.41 9.85 8.13
CA ARG A 275 -8.21 10.33 9.28
C ARG A 275 -9.49 11.07 8.87
N THR A 276 -9.53 11.65 7.68
CA THR A 276 -10.72 12.31 7.12
C THR A 276 -11.71 11.29 6.54
N HIS A 277 -11.20 10.16 6.00
CA HIS A 277 -12.01 9.11 5.36
C HIS A 277 -12.38 7.94 6.29
N PHE A 278 -11.64 7.72 7.39
CA PHE A 278 -11.88 6.64 8.35
C PHE A 278 -11.94 7.18 9.80
N GLU A 279 -13.15 7.23 10.39
CA GLU A 279 -13.34 7.75 11.75
C GLU A 279 -12.58 6.96 12.82
N THR A 280 -12.36 5.67 12.60
CA THR A 280 -11.63 4.76 13.51
C THR A 280 -10.12 5.03 13.53
N PHE A 281 -9.54 5.51 12.42
CA PHE A 281 -8.10 5.67 12.26
C PHE A 281 -7.58 6.87 13.07
N LYS A 282 -6.61 6.62 13.96
CA LYS A 282 -6.05 7.67 14.85
C LYS A 282 -4.61 8.06 14.53
N GLY A 283 -4.05 7.56 13.44
CA GLY A 283 -2.63 7.72 13.09
C GLY A 283 -1.78 6.55 13.58
N LEU A 284 -0.58 6.44 13.00
CA LEU A 284 0.30 5.28 13.10
C LEU A 284 1.10 5.37 14.40
N LYS A 285 0.85 4.43 15.29
CA LYS A 285 1.58 4.30 16.56
C LYS A 285 2.92 3.63 16.32
N ALA A 286 2.99 2.73 15.35
CA ALA A 286 4.21 2.02 14.95
C ALA A 286 5.36 2.94 14.55
N LEU A 287 5.08 4.03 13.81
CA LEU A 287 6.12 4.92 13.28
C LEU A 287 6.77 5.80 14.35
N LYS A 288 6.10 6.03 15.48
CA LYS A 288 6.63 6.83 16.62
C LYS A 288 7.89 6.25 17.25
N ILE A 289 8.19 4.98 16.98
CA ILE A 289 9.41 4.29 17.40
C ILE A 289 10.66 4.85 16.71
N LEU A 290 10.51 5.49 15.54
CA LEU A 290 11.63 6.06 14.76
C LEU A 290 12.09 7.44 15.25
N GLY A 291 11.51 7.95 16.34
CA GLY A 291 11.61 9.36 16.72
C GLY A 291 10.48 10.19 16.09
N ASP A 292 10.39 11.47 16.45
CA ASP A 292 9.29 12.35 16.03
C ASP A 292 9.27 12.54 14.50
N LEU A 293 8.35 11.81 13.87
CA LEU A 293 7.84 12.02 12.51
C LEU A 293 6.77 13.12 12.54
#